data_AF-A0A227J8H4-F1
#
_entry.id   AF-A0A227J8H4-F1
#
_cell.length_a   1.000
_cell.length_b   1.000
_cell.length_c   1.000
_cell.angle_alpha   90.00
_cell.angle_beta   90.00
_cell.angle_gamma   90.00
#
_symmetry.space_group_name_H-M   'P 1'
#
loop_
_entity.id
_entity.type
_entity.pdbx_description
1 polymer ?
#
loop_
_entity_poly.entity_id
_entity_poly.type
_entity_poly.pdbx_seq_one_letter_code
_entity_poly.pdbx_strand_id
1 'polypeptide(L)'
;AFGLVFNAVQANSIANAMSNAFGWNDLYVGIAVVALSAVVIFGGIKRIAKVAELIVPIMALLYLVLALFVVFSNLEKLPDVLMLIFKSAFGLQEAAAGGLGYAIAQAMINGIKRGLFSNEAGMGSAPNAAASATPYPPHPASQGYVQMLGVFMDT
;
A
#
# COMPACT_ATOMS: atom_id res chain seq x y z
N ALA A 1 -18.71 4.40 1.12
CA ALA A 1 -17.60 4.50 2.10
C ALA A 1 -16.24 4.55 1.41
N PHE A 2 -15.92 3.60 0.52
CA PHE A 2 -14.62 3.46 -0.16
C PHE A 2 -14.05 4.78 -0.68
N GLY A 3 -14.78 5.50 -1.55
CA GLY A 3 -14.30 6.75 -2.16
C GLY A 3 -14.19 7.99 -1.25
N LEU A 4 -14.68 7.96 -0.01
CA LEU A 4 -14.49 9.08 0.93
C LEU A 4 -13.44 8.75 1.99
N VAL A 5 -13.50 7.53 2.55
CA VAL A 5 -12.61 7.12 3.65
C VAL A 5 -11.20 6.86 3.15
N PHE A 6 -11.01 6.17 2.01
CA PHE A 6 -9.66 5.89 1.49
C PHE A 6 -8.95 7.17 1.04
N ASN A 7 -9.69 8.06 0.36
CA ASN A 7 -9.15 9.34 -0.06
C ASN A 7 -8.72 10.21 1.14
N ALA A 8 -9.49 10.21 2.23
CA ALA A 8 -9.14 10.94 3.44
C ALA A 8 -7.88 10.36 4.12
N VAL A 9 -7.76 9.03 4.22
CA VAL A 9 -6.59 8.38 4.84
C VAL A 9 -5.32 8.65 4.04
N GLN A 10 -5.39 8.57 2.70
CA GLN A 10 -4.24 8.85 1.85
C GLN A 10 -3.85 10.33 1.86
N ALA A 11 -4.81 11.24 1.73
CA ALA A 11 -4.55 12.68 1.80
C ALA A 11 -3.96 13.09 3.15
N ASN A 12 -4.45 12.52 4.25
CA ASN A 12 -3.92 12.77 5.59
C ASN A 12 -2.48 12.24 5.75
N SER A 13 -2.18 11.07 5.21
CA SER A 13 -0.83 10.49 5.26
C SER A 13 0.17 11.34 4.47
N ILE A 14 -0.23 11.86 3.31
CA ILE A 14 0.58 12.80 2.52
C ILE A 14 0.81 14.10 3.28
N ALA A 15 -0.25 14.71 3.83
CA ALA A 15 -0.13 15.95 4.61
C ALA A 15 0.82 15.79 5.80
N ASN A 16 0.64 14.75 6.59
CA ASN A 16 1.51 14.43 7.72
C ASN A 16 2.97 14.19 7.29
N ALA A 17 3.20 13.47 6.19
CA ALA A 17 4.56 13.24 5.69
C ALA A 17 5.24 14.55 5.27
N MET A 18 4.52 15.44 4.57
CA MET A 18 5.04 16.73 4.14
C MET A 18 5.27 17.70 5.30
N SER A 19 4.37 17.69 6.28
CA SER A 19 4.51 18.47 7.52
C SER A 19 5.71 18.00 8.35
N ASN A 20 5.88 16.69 8.55
CA ASN A 20 7.00 16.14 9.31
C ASN A 20 8.36 16.30 8.61
N ALA A 21 8.41 16.13 7.28
CA ALA A 21 9.66 16.19 6.53
C ALA A 21 10.10 17.62 6.21
N PHE A 22 9.15 18.51 5.90
CA PHE A 22 9.45 19.85 5.36
C PHE A 22 8.81 21.00 6.15
N GLY A 23 8.01 20.72 7.18
CA GLY A 23 7.32 21.74 7.98
C GLY A 23 6.18 22.43 7.24
N TRP A 24 5.66 21.83 6.17
CA TRP A 24 4.61 22.45 5.35
C TRP A 24 3.24 22.40 6.03
N ASN A 25 2.42 23.43 5.79
CA ASN A 25 1.06 23.48 6.32
C ASN A 25 0.14 22.53 5.54
N ASP A 26 -0.57 21.68 6.29
CA ASP A 26 -1.49 20.65 5.78
C ASP A 26 -2.54 21.19 4.81
N LEU A 27 -3.03 22.42 5.01
CA LEU A 27 -4.05 23.03 4.15
C LEU A 27 -3.51 23.29 2.74
N TYR A 28 -2.27 23.79 2.62
CA TYR A 28 -1.66 24.01 1.31
C TYR A 28 -1.32 22.70 0.60
N VAL A 29 -0.87 21.69 1.36
CA VAL A 29 -0.65 20.34 0.81
C VAL A 29 -1.97 19.76 0.30
N GLY A 30 -3.05 19.87 1.07
CA GLY A 30 -4.39 19.42 0.67
C GLY A 30 -4.90 20.09 -0.59
N ILE A 31 -4.75 21.42 -0.71
CA ILE A 31 -5.13 22.16 -1.93
C ILE A 31 -4.32 21.66 -3.13
N ALA A 32 -3.02 21.46 -2.97
CA ALA A 32 -2.16 20.95 -4.04
C ALA A 32 -2.59 19.54 -4.50
N VAL A 33 -2.86 18.63 -3.54
CA VAL A 33 -3.36 17.28 -3.85
C VAL A 33 -4.69 17.37 -4.62
N VAL A 34 -5.64 18.18 -4.15
CA VAL A 34 -6.93 18.36 -4.84
C VAL A 34 -6.74 18.88 -6.26
N ALA A 35 -5.91 19.92 -6.46
CA ALA A 35 -5.66 20.50 -7.76
C ALA A 35 -5.04 19.49 -8.73
N LEU A 36 -4.02 18.76 -8.29
CA LEU A 36 -3.35 17.74 -9.10
C LEU A 36 -4.29 16.57 -9.43
N SER A 37 -5.01 16.05 -8.44
CA SER A 37 -5.97 14.97 -8.63
C SER A 37 -7.12 15.38 -9.56
N ALA A 38 -7.63 16.61 -9.46
CA ALA A 38 -8.68 17.12 -10.33
C ALA A 38 -8.28 17.08 -11.81
N VAL A 39 -7.06 17.53 -12.14
CA VAL A 39 -6.54 17.52 -13.53
C VAL A 39 -6.53 16.11 -14.12
N VAL A 40 -6.25 15.10 -13.32
CA VAL A 40 -6.23 13.69 -13.75
C VAL A 40 -7.64 13.12 -13.85
N ILE A 41 -8.45 13.30 -12.81
CA ILE A 41 -9.79 12.69 -12.68
C ILE A 41 -10.77 13.27 -13.71
N PHE A 42 -10.79 14.59 -13.93
CA PHE A 42 -11.69 15.21 -14.92
C PHE A 42 -11.37 14.80 -16.37
N GLY A 43 -10.23 14.19 -16.64
CA GLY A 43 -9.90 13.60 -17.95
C GLY A 43 -10.49 12.20 -18.20
N GLY A 44 -11.19 11.61 -17.23
CA GLY A 44 -11.82 10.30 -17.34
C GLY A 44 -10.85 9.11 -17.27
N ILE A 45 -11.40 7.90 -17.40
CA ILE A 45 -10.68 6.64 -17.09
C ILE A 45 -9.44 6.41 -17.96
N LYS A 46 -9.47 6.83 -19.23
CA LYS A 46 -8.32 6.72 -20.14
C LYS A 46 -7.13 7.56 -19.67
N ARG A 47 -7.39 8.77 -19.15
CA ARG A 47 -6.33 9.64 -18.61
C ARG A 47 -5.79 9.10 -17.30
N ILE A 48 -6.67 8.61 -16.43
CA ILE A 48 -6.28 7.96 -15.17
C ILE A 48 -5.35 6.78 -15.46
N ALA A 49 -5.74 5.88 -16.37
CA ALA A 49 -4.92 4.74 -16.78
C ALA A 49 -3.56 5.19 -17.32
N LYS A 50 -3.54 6.21 -18.20
CA LYS A 50 -2.28 6.69 -18.80
C LYS A 50 -1.32 7.30 -17.77
N VAL A 51 -1.85 8.02 -16.80
CA VAL A 51 -1.06 8.58 -15.70
C VAL A 51 -0.55 7.47 -14.78
N ALA A 52 -1.39 6.50 -14.43
CA ALA A 52 -1.00 5.36 -13.60
C ALA A 52 0.07 4.48 -14.26
N GLU A 53 -0.06 4.20 -15.57
CA GLU A 53 0.94 3.46 -16.36
C GLU A 53 2.34 4.08 -16.28
N LEU A 54 2.43 5.41 -16.15
CA LEU A 54 3.70 6.11 -16.05
C LEU A 54 4.19 6.22 -14.59
N ILE A 55 3.31 6.64 -13.68
CA ILE A 55 3.68 6.95 -12.30
C ILE A 55 3.97 5.67 -11.51
N VAL A 56 3.14 4.63 -11.64
CA VAL A 56 3.23 3.42 -10.80
C VAL A 56 4.58 2.71 -10.95
N PRO A 57 5.10 2.44 -12.17
CA PRO A 57 6.40 1.78 -12.31
C PRO A 57 7.56 2.63 -11.77
N ILE A 58 7.52 3.95 -12.00
CA ILE A 58 8.56 4.87 -11.50
C ILE A 58 8.55 4.90 -9.97
N MET A 59 7.36 5.01 -9.37
CA MET A 59 7.18 5.01 -7.91
C MET A 59 7.70 3.71 -7.29
N ALA A 60 7.31 2.55 -7.84
CA ALA A 60 7.74 1.24 -7.36
C ALA A 60 9.26 1.09 -7.44
N LEU A 61 9.86 1.51 -8.56
CA LEU A 61 11.31 1.42 -8.75
C LEU A 61 12.08 2.33 -7.79
N LEU A 62 11.64 3.58 -7.59
CA LEU A 62 12.26 4.50 -6.64
C LEU A 62 12.17 3.96 -5.20
N TYR A 63 11.02 3.42 -4.82
CA TYR A 63 10.83 2.84 -3.49
C TYR A 63 11.72 1.61 -3.28
N LEU A 64 11.79 0.71 -4.27
CA LEU A 64 12.61 -0.50 -4.22
C LEU A 64 14.10 -0.16 -4.16
N VAL A 65 14.57 0.81 -4.94
CA VAL A 65 15.96 1.28 -4.89
C VAL A 65 16.31 1.83 -3.51
N LEU A 66 15.44 2.66 -2.93
CA LEU A 66 15.66 3.21 -1.60
C LEU A 66 15.66 2.12 -0.53
N ALA A 67 14.72 1.17 -0.59
CA ALA A 67 14.62 0.06 0.34
C ALA A 67 15.87 -0.84 0.27
N LEU A 68 16.29 -1.22 -0.94
CA LEU A 68 17.51 -2.00 -1.15
C LEU A 68 18.75 -1.25 -0.65
N PHE A 69 18.84 0.06 -0.91
CA PHE A 69 19.94 0.88 -0.41
C PHE A 69 20.02 0.83 1.13
N VAL A 70 18.89 0.96 1.83
CA VAL A 70 18.82 0.86 3.31
C VAL A 70 19.22 -0.54 3.79
N VAL A 71 18.73 -1.58 3.13
CA VAL A 71 19.02 -2.99 3.47
C VAL A 71 20.51 -3.29 3.27
N PHE A 72 21.08 -2.95 2.11
CA PHE A 72 22.49 -3.18 1.82
C PHE A 72 23.42 -2.39 2.75
N SER A 73 23.00 -1.19 3.16
CA SER A 73 23.75 -0.37 4.13
C SER A 73 23.67 -0.90 5.57
N ASN A 74 22.74 -1.81 5.89
CA ASN A 74 22.52 -2.36 7.22
C ASN A 74 22.46 -3.90 7.22
N LEU A 75 23.20 -4.57 6.33
CA LEU A 75 23.13 -6.03 6.16
C LEU A 75 23.34 -6.81 7.46
N GLU A 76 24.23 -6.32 8.33
CA GLU A 76 24.55 -6.96 9.61
C GLU A 76 23.32 -7.05 10.54
N LYS A 77 22.36 -6.13 10.42
CA LYS A 77 21.13 -6.11 11.23
C LYS A 77 20.02 -6.97 10.66
N LEU A 78 20.16 -7.44 9.41
CA LEU A 78 19.11 -8.19 8.73
C LEU A 78 18.69 -9.46 9.47
N PRO A 79 19.62 -10.29 10.01
CA PRO A 79 19.24 -11.47 10.78
C PRO A 79 18.43 -11.13 12.04
N ASP A 80 18.80 -10.05 12.75
CA ASP A 80 18.11 -9.61 13.96
C ASP A 80 16.69 -9.13 13.66
N VAL A 81 16.51 -8.38 12.57
CA VAL A 81 15.18 -7.92 12.11
C VAL A 81 14.30 -9.12 11.75
N LEU A 82 14.81 -10.10 11.02
CA LEU A 82 14.06 -11.32 10.69
C LEU A 82 13.67 -12.08 11.97
N MET A 83 14.61 -12.25 12.91
CA MET A 83 14.32 -12.92 14.18
C MET A 83 13.27 -12.16 15.00
N LEU A 84 13.31 -10.83 15.02
CA LEU A 84 12.32 -9.99 15.67
C LEU A 84 10.92 -10.19 15.07
N ILE A 85 10.80 -10.21 13.74
CA ILE A 85 9.51 -10.43 13.06
C ILE A 85 8.90 -11.77 13.50
N PHE A 86 9.66 -12.87 13.46
CA PHE A 86 9.17 -14.17 13.89
C PHE A 86 8.80 -14.19 15.38
N LYS A 87 9.65 -13.62 16.24
CA LYS A 87 9.38 -13.59 17.68
C LYS A 87 8.11 -12.82 18.03
N SER A 88 7.91 -11.64 17.44
CA SER A 88 6.73 -10.82 17.68
C SER A 88 5.46 -11.40 17.04
N ALA A 89 5.57 -11.99 15.84
CA ALA A 89 4.40 -12.59 15.17
C ALA A 89 3.85 -13.80 15.94
N PHE A 90 4.73 -14.64 16.49
CA PHE A 90 4.35 -15.83 17.26
C PHE A 90 4.35 -15.61 18.78
N GLY A 91 4.49 -14.37 19.24
CA GLY A 91 4.38 -14.01 20.65
C GLY A 91 5.52 -14.52 21.54
N LEU A 92 6.63 -15.01 20.98
CA LEU A 92 7.73 -15.61 21.74
C LEU A 92 8.41 -14.59 22.68
N GLN A 93 8.30 -13.29 22.38
CA GLN A 93 8.82 -12.22 23.22
C GLN A 93 7.82 -11.84 24.33
N GLU A 94 6.52 -11.84 24.02
CA GLU A 94 5.43 -11.60 24.96
C GLU A 94 5.11 -12.84 25.84
N ALA A 95 5.64 -14.01 25.48
CA ALA A 95 5.77 -15.23 26.29
C ALA A 95 6.41 -14.98 27.63
N ALA A 96 7.48 -14.18 27.65
CA ALA A 96 8.18 -13.81 28.86
C ALA A 96 7.36 -12.89 29.77
N ALA A 97 6.32 -12.22 29.24
CA ALA A 97 5.51 -11.21 29.94
C ALA A 97 4.10 -11.70 30.33
N GLY A 98 3.75 -12.98 30.11
CA GLY A 98 2.49 -13.59 30.56
C GLY A 98 1.24 -13.28 29.72
N GLY A 99 1.38 -12.54 28.61
CA GLY A 99 0.27 -12.05 27.76
C GLY A 99 0.18 -12.70 26.37
N LEU A 100 0.71 -13.92 26.20
CA LEU A 100 0.90 -14.61 24.92
C LEU A 100 -0.27 -14.54 23.94
N GLY A 101 -1.44 -15.03 24.38
CA GLY A 101 -2.59 -15.15 23.47
C GLY A 101 -3.12 -13.81 22.99
N TYR A 102 -3.08 -12.78 23.85
CA TYR A 102 -3.54 -11.44 23.50
C TYR A 102 -2.58 -10.74 22.55
N ALA A 103 -1.26 -10.84 22.78
CA ALA A 103 -0.26 -10.23 21.93
C ALA A 103 -0.25 -10.83 20.51
N ILE A 104 -0.30 -12.17 20.40
CA ILE A 104 -0.38 -12.86 19.10
C ILE A 104 -1.66 -12.47 18.36
N ALA A 105 -2.80 -12.47 19.05
CA ALA A 105 -4.07 -12.07 18.46
C ALA A 105 -4.02 -10.62 17.96
N GLN A 106 -3.43 -9.69 18.71
CA GLN A 106 -3.27 -8.30 18.28
C GLN A 106 -2.30 -8.16 17.10
N ALA A 107 -1.16 -8.85 17.12
CA ALA A 107 -0.21 -8.85 16.02
C ALA A 107 -0.87 -9.36 14.73
N MET A 108 -1.59 -10.49 14.80
CA MET A 108 -2.33 -11.03 13.66
C MET A 108 -3.45 -10.10 13.20
N ILE A 109 -4.28 -9.59 14.10
CA ILE A 109 -5.39 -8.68 13.75
C ILE A 109 -4.85 -7.41 13.07
N ASN A 110 -3.79 -6.82 13.60
CA ASN A 110 -3.19 -5.62 13.02
C ASN A 110 -2.50 -5.91 11.68
N GLY A 111 -1.82 -7.05 11.55
CA GLY A 111 -1.21 -7.51 10.31
C GLY A 111 -2.26 -7.76 9.22
N ILE A 112 -3.31 -8.52 9.53
CA ILE A 112 -4.41 -8.82 8.61
C ILE A 112 -5.13 -7.53 8.20
N LYS A 113 -5.46 -6.64 9.16
CA LYS A 113 -6.11 -5.36 8.86
C LYS A 113 -5.28 -4.50 7.92
N ARG A 114 -3.97 -4.38 8.17
CA ARG A 114 -3.06 -3.62 7.31
C ARG A 114 -2.88 -4.27 5.95
N GLY A 115 -2.74 -5.60 5.90
CA GLY A 115 -2.61 -6.36 4.67
C GLY A 115 -3.83 -6.20 3.76
N LEU A 116 -5.03 -6.42 4.31
CA LEU A 116 -6.29 -6.22 3.58
C LEU A 116 -6.44 -4.78 3.08
N PHE A 117 -6.00 -3.79 3.86
CA PHE A 117 -6.02 -2.38 3.44
C PHE A 117 -5.00 -2.07 2.33
N SER A 118 -3.86 -2.76 2.30
CA SER A 118 -2.77 -2.52 1.36
C SER A 118 -3.06 -3.04 -0.05
N ASN A 119 -3.54 -4.28 -0.17
CA ASN A 119 -3.72 -4.97 -1.44
C ASN A 119 -5.20 -5.09 -1.87
N GLU A 120 -6.09 -4.47 -1.11
CA GLU A 120 -7.54 -4.50 -1.33
C GLU A 120 -8.16 -5.89 -1.42
N ALA A 121 -7.51 -6.93 -0.89
CA ALA A 121 -7.98 -8.29 -0.96
C ALA A 121 -9.33 -8.44 -0.24
N GLY A 122 -10.32 -8.98 -0.95
CA GLY A 122 -11.67 -9.18 -0.41
C GLY A 122 -12.52 -7.90 -0.27
N MET A 123 -12.01 -6.72 -0.66
CA MET A 123 -12.80 -5.47 -0.61
C MET A 123 -13.70 -5.25 -1.84
N GLY A 124 -13.50 -6.02 -2.92
CA GLY A 124 -14.37 -5.98 -4.11
C GLY A 124 -14.21 -4.74 -5.00
N SER A 125 -13.23 -3.87 -4.73
CA SER A 125 -12.89 -2.68 -5.51
C SER A 125 -12.05 -3.00 -6.75
N ALA A 126 -11.03 -3.86 -6.63
CA ALA A 126 -10.14 -4.26 -7.72
C ALA A 126 -10.86 -4.80 -8.99
N PRO A 127 -11.95 -5.59 -8.88
CA PRO A 127 -12.71 -6.02 -10.06
C PRO A 127 -13.30 -4.89 -10.90
N ASN A 128 -13.55 -3.70 -10.34
CA ASN A 128 -14.09 -2.56 -11.10
C ASN A 128 -13.09 -2.05 -12.15
N ALA A 129 -11.80 -1.99 -11.79
CA ALA A 129 -10.75 -1.61 -12.74
C ALA A 129 -10.58 -2.71 -13.80
N ALA A 130 -10.60 -3.98 -13.38
CA ALA A 130 -10.50 -5.11 -14.28
C ALA A 130 -11.66 -5.22 -15.28
N ALA A 131 -12.88 -4.84 -14.89
CA ALA A 131 -14.03 -4.80 -15.80
C ALA A 131 -13.87 -3.78 -16.93
N SER A 132 -13.00 -2.78 -16.76
CA SER A 132 -12.67 -1.80 -17.81
C SER A 132 -11.55 -2.26 -18.75
N ALA A 133 -10.86 -3.35 -18.42
CA ALA A 133 -9.79 -3.91 -19.23
C ALA A 133 -10.34 -4.72 -20.41
N THR A 134 -9.60 -4.75 -21.52
CA THR A 134 -9.87 -5.65 -22.65
C THR A 134 -8.91 -6.84 -22.57
N PRO A 135 -9.33 -7.98 -21.98
CA PRO A 135 -8.43 -9.11 -21.77
C PRO A 135 -8.04 -9.80 -23.09
N TYR A 136 -6.81 -10.30 -23.13
CA TYR A 136 -6.32 -11.17 -24.20
C TYR A 136 -5.63 -12.41 -23.60
N PRO A 137 -6.10 -13.64 -23.88
CA PRO A 137 -7.30 -13.99 -24.65
C PRO A 137 -8.60 -13.46 -23.99
N PRO A 138 -9.71 -13.31 -24.76
CA PRO A 138 -10.96 -12.70 -24.29
C PRO A 138 -11.73 -13.67 -23.37
N HIS A 139 -11.21 -13.85 -22.16
CA HIS A 139 -11.79 -14.72 -21.13
C HIS A 139 -11.62 -14.05 -19.75
N PRO A 140 -12.65 -14.09 -18.87
CA PRO A 140 -12.58 -13.46 -17.56
C PRO A 140 -11.41 -13.98 -16.70
N ALA A 141 -11.05 -15.26 -16.84
CA ALA A 141 -9.90 -15.83 -16.14
C ALA A 141 -8.57 -15.16 -16.52
N SER A 142 -8.40 -14.70 -17.77
CA SER A 142 -7.19 -14.00 -18.20
C SER A 142 -7.00 -12.70 -17.44
N GLN A 143 -8.08 -11.93 -17.23
CA GLN A 143 -8.04 -10.74 -16.38
C GLN A 143 -7.95 -11.08 -14.88
N GLY A 144 -8.48 -12.25 -14.48
CA GLY A 144 -8.31 -12.78 -13.13
C GLY A 144 -6.84 -13.01 -12.77
N TYR A 145 -6.06 -13.63 -13.67
CA TYR A 145 -4.63 -13.85 -13.45
C TYR A 145 -3.83 -12.54 -13.33
N VAL A 146 -4.15 -11.55 -14.16
CA VAL A 146 -3.52 -10.22 -14.07
C VAL A 146 -3.84 -9.55 -12.73
N GLN A 147 -5.07 -9.66 -12.24
CA GLN A 147 -5.45 -9.14 -10.91
C GLN A 147 -4.76 -9.87 -9.76
N MET A 148 -4.58 -11.19 -9.85
CA MET A 148 -3.87 -11.95 -8.82
C MET A 148 -2.42 -11.47 -8.65
N LEU A 149 -1.77 -11.07 -9.74
CA LEU A 149 -0.42 -10.48 -9.69
C LEU A 149 -0.39 -9.13 -8.95
N GLY A 150 -1.51 -8.39 -8.93
CA GLY A 150 -1.61 -7.13 -8.18
C GLY A 150 -1.30 -7.32 -6.70
N VAL A 151 -1.91 -8.32 -6.06
CA VAL A 151 -1.66 -8.64 -4.65
C VAL A 151 -0.20 -8.98 -4.36
N PHE A 152 0.46 -9.69 -5.28
CA PHE A 152 1.87 -10.04 -5.16
C PHE A 152 2.80 -8.84 -5.31
N MET A 153 2.45 -7.89 -6.17
CA MET A 153 3.24 -6.66 -6.33
C MET A 153 3.02 -5.67 -5.18
N ASP A 154 1.84 -5.70 -4.54
CA ASP A 154 1.47 -4.78 -3.47
C ASP A 154 1.98 -5.16 -2.07
N THR A 155 2.28 -6.45 -1.82
CA THR A 155 2.62 -6.99 -0.48
C THR A 155 4.06 -7.50 -0.42
#